data_AF-A0A3B0J8R4-F1
#
_entry.id   AF-A0A3B0J8R4-F1
#
_cell.length_a   1.000
_cell.length_b   1.000
_cell.length_c   1.000
_cell.angle_alpha   90.00
_cell.angle_beta   90.00
_cell.angle_gamma   90.00
#
_symmetry.space_group_name_H-M   'P 1'
#
loop_
_entity.id
_entity.type
_entity.pdbx_description
1 polymer ?
#
loop_
_entity_poly.entity_id
_entity_poly.type
_entity_poly.pdbx_seq_one_letter_code
_entity_poly.pdbx_strand_id
1 'polypeptide(L)'
;MSYAVPSMFPLHPKMDEQVARAFTANEDEEEQHIQKVQNAFLYYGPYACQRLRRTLDYLNSLPADDQRLLSKYRAHLDCVRTCIDRNQAVIRQILRERLLYPADGSSSPTSEANSEFDEPPEHVRHGDMDQYDFVLDDADVEPLKILKAQSTLKLIARDWSTDGALEREQSYKPIIDSIKEYYRPSDYELNEIKILVPGAGLGRLTYELACLGYSCEGNEFSYFMLIASNFVLNLCDYENKYVLYPWVHQYVNNLRREDQVAAVRFPDVCPLKNPPKGNIEMAAGDFLEVYKTPHSYNCVATCFFIDCANNVIDFIRTIYKILVPGGIWVNLGPLLYHYSDVNGQNSIEPSYEDLCIIIESVGFVIECSRSGIRTKYAQNPSSMKQSEYQSLFWVCRKPGQYEEQCGKKNTKSKVSKEPHDLVMREDNDMEVLVNANADTNETDTEAFEETAQT
;
A
#
# COMPACT_ATOMS: atom_id res chain seq x y z
N MET A 1 -28.90 -29.11 28.15
CA MET A 1 -28.70 -30.08 27.05
C MET A 1 -28.26 -29.27 25.85
N SER A 2 -26.99 -29.42 25.45
CA SER A 2 -26.41 -28.69 24.32
C SER A 2 -26.97 -29.24 23.01
N TYR A 3 -27.25 -28.33 22.07
CA TYR A 3 -27.46 -28.69 20.68
C TYR A 3 -26.11 -28.51 19.98
N ALA A 4 -25.51 -29.64 19.59
CA ALA A 4 -24.35 -29.67 18.73
C ALA A 4 -24.77 -29.28 17.30
N VAL A 5 -24.01 -28.37 16.70
CA VAL A 5 -24.09 -28.04 15.27
C VAL A 5 -23.22 -29.06 14.50
N PRO A 6 -23.65 -29.60 13.34
CA PRO A 6 -22.92 -30.66 12.64
C PRO A 6 -21.65 -30.13 11.96
N SER A 7 -20.60 -30.95 12.00
CA SER A 7 -19.31 -30.77 11.34
C SER A 7 -19.45 -30.58 9.82
N MET A 8 -18.61 -29.68 9.28
CA MET A 8 -18.37 -29.53 7.84
C MET A 8 -17.80 -30.82 7.21
N PHE A 9 -18.32 -31.14 6.03
CA PHE A 9 -17.86 -32.05 4.96
C PHE A 9 -17.30 -33.46 5.29
N PRO A 10 -17.84 -34.53 4.67
CA PRO A 10 -17.25 -35.87 4.78
C PRO A 10 -15.94 -35.95 3.97
N LEU A 11 -14.82 -36.18 4.67
CA LEU A 11 -13.53 -36.52 4.08
C LEU A 11 -13.63 -37.79 3.22
N HIS A 12 -13.14 -37.72 1.98
CA HIS A 12 -13.11 -38.86 1.06
C HIS A 12 -12.08 -39.91 1.54
N PRO A 13 -12.36 -41.24 1.50
CA PRO A 13 -11.58 -42.24 2.24
C PRO A 13 -10.18 -42.59 1.71
N LYS A 14 -9.55 -41.71 0.91
CA LYS A 14 -8.22 -41.95 0.31
C LYS A 14 -7.40 -40.66 0.15
N MET A 15 -7.48 -39.72 1.10
CA MET A 15 -6.42 -38.72 1.25
C MET A 15 -5.25 -39.38 1.96
N ASP A 16 -4.09 -39.35 1.30
CA ASP A 16 -2.83 -39.87 1.83
C ASP A 16 -2.55 -39.20 3.17
N GLU A 17 -2.22 -39.98 4.20
CA GLU A 17 -2.08 -39.50 5.59
C GLU A 17 -1.00 -38.42 5.70
N GLN A 18 -0.05 -38.40 4.76
CA GLN A 18 0.97 -37.36 4.61
C GLN A 18 0.42 -36.03 4.07
N VAL A 19 -0.54 -36.07 3.13
CA VAL A 19 -1.19 -34.87 2.58
C VAL A 19 -2.13 -34.26 3.60
N ALA A 20 -2.86 -35.09 4.36
CA ALA A 20 -3.69 -34.62 5.47
C ALA A 20 -2.83 -33.97 6.57
N ARG A 21 -1.69 -34.58 6.94
CA ARG A 21 -0.75 -34.01 7.93
C ARG A 21 -0.09 -32.71 7.44
N ALA A 22 0.31 -32.64 6.18
CA ALA A 22 0.89 -31.44 5.59
C ALA A 22 -0.13 -30.29 5.50
N PHE A 23 -1.39 -30.62 5.20
CA PHE A 23 -2.48 -29.65 5.19
C PHE A 23 -2.74 -29.09 6.59
N THR A 24 -2.88 -29.96 7.61
CA THR A 24 -3.05 -29.51 9.00
C THR A 24 -1.84 -28.76 9.54
N ALA A 25 -0.62 -29.15 9.17
CA ALA A 25 0.58 -28.42 9.59
C ALA A 25 0.66 -27.01 8.98
N ASN A 26 0.25 -26.86 7.71
CA ASN A 26 0.16 -25.55 7.08
C ASN A 26 -0.92 -24.67 7.74
N GLU A 27 -2.07 -25.25 8.12
CA GLU A 27 -3.11 -24.53 8.88
C GLU A 27 -2.61 -24.08 10.26
N ASP A 28 -1.92 -24.96 11.00
CA ASP A 28 -1.34 -24.63 12.30
C ASP A 28 -0.26 -23.53 12.20
N GLU A 29 0.58 -23.57 11.17
CA GLU A 29 1.61 -22.55 10.90
C GLU A 29 0.99 -21.19 10.55
N GLU A 30 -0.08 -21.19 9.75
CA GLU A 30 -0.84 -19.99 9.39
C GLU A 30 -1.53 -19.37 10.61
N GLU A 31 -2.17 -20.18 11.45
CA GLU A 31 -2.80 -19.72 12.70
C GLU A 31 -1.76 -19.10 13.64
N GLN A 32 -0.61 -19.75 13.82
CA GLN A 32 0.50 -19.19 14.60
C GLN A 32 1.00 -17.87 14.03
N HIS A 33 1.08 -17.75 12.71
CA HIS A 33 1.49 -16.51 12.06
C HIS A 33 0.49 -15.38 12.36
N ILE A 34 -0.81 -15.63 12.20
CA ILE A 34 -1.88 -14.67 12.50
C ILE A 34 -1.82 -14.24 13.97
N GLN A 35 -1.65 -15.19 14.90
CA GLN A 35 -1.53 -14.88 16.32
C GLN A 35 -0.33 -13.97 16.61
N LYS A 36 0.81 -14.21 15.96
CA LYS A 36 1.99 -13.34 16.06
C LYS A 36 1.70 -11.92 15.54
N VAL A 37 0.94 -11.78 14.46
CA VAL A 37 0.52 -10.47 13.91
C VAL A 37 -0.43 -9.74 14.85
N GLN A 38 -1.43 -10.43 15.40
CA GLN A 38 -2.35 -9.86 16.39
C GLN A 38 -1.61 -9.41 17.65
N ASN A 39 -0.66 -10.21 18.13
CA ASN A 39 0.18 -9.86 19.28
C ASN A 39 1.02 -8.61 19.00
N ALA A 40 1.59 -8.48 17.80
CA ALA A 40 2.34 -7.28 17.40
C ALA A 40 1.46 -6.01 17.41
N PHE A 41 0.21 -6.10 16.94
CA PHE A 41 -0.77 -5.01 17.06
C PHE A 41 -1.09 -4.68 18.54
N LEU A 42 -1.29 -5.69 19.38
CA LEU A 42 -1.58 -5.50 20.81
C LEU A 42 -0.39 -4.88 21.57
N TYR A 43 0.84 -5.16 21.13
CA TYR A 43 2.08 -4.68 21.75
C TYR A 43 2.58 -3.33 21.20
N TYR A 44 1.91 -2.76 20.19
CA TYR A 44 2.24 -1.44 19.61
C TYR A 44 2.50 -0.35 20.67
N GLY A 45 1.58 -0.19 21.61
CA GLY A 45 1.58 0.87 22.63
C GLY A 45 2.75 0.74 23.60
N PRO A 46 2.92 -0.43 24.27
CA PRO A 46 4.09 -0.70 25.11
C PRO A 46 5.42 -0.43 24.39
N TYR A 47 5.57 -0.93 23.15
CA TYR A 47 6.77 -0.72 22.35
C TYR A 47 7.03 0.76 22.03
N ALA A 48 6.02 1.47 21.53
CA ALA A 48 6.15 2.90 21.22
C ALA A 48 6.46 3.74 22.48
N CYS A 49 5.91 3.35 23.63
CA CYS A 49 6.23 3.96 24.92
C CYS A 49 7.66 3.70 25.39
N GLN A 50 8.30 2.58 25.02
CA GLN A 50 9.70 2.31 25.38
C GLN A 50 10.64 3.34 24.75
N ARG A 51 10.44 3.66 23.46
CA ARG A 51 11.20 4.74 22.78
C ARG A 51 10.98 6.10 23.44
N LEU A 52 9.75 6.40 23.86
CA LEU A 52 9.41 7.63 24.56
C LEU A 52 10.09 7.72 25.94
N ARG A 53 10.09 6.61 26.69
CA ARG A 53 10.74 6.51 28.00
C ARG A 53 12.24 6.80 27.90
N ARG A 54 12.94 6.21 26.92
CA ARG A 54 14.36 6.51 26.66
C ARG A 54 14.62 8.00 26.44
N THR A 55 13.74 8.70 25.70
CA THR A 55 13.85 10.17 25.53
C THR A 55 13.67 10.90 26.85
N LEU A 56 12.67 10.52 27.66
CA LEU A 56 12.38 11.15 28.94
C LEU A 56 13.50 10.92 29.96
N ASP A 57 14.06 9.72 30.00
CA ASP A 57 15.18 9.36 30.89
C ASP A 57 16.43 10.16 30.53
N TYR A 58 16.73 10.30 29.24
CA TYR A 58 17.81 11.18 28.80
C TYR A 58 17.53 12.65 29.14
N LEU A 59 16.29 13.14 28.93
CA LEU A 59 15.93 14.50 29.31
C LEU A 59 16.11 14.72 30.83
N ASN A 60 15.74 13.74 31.65
CA ASN A 60 15.89 13.78 33.12
C ASN A 60 17.36 13.79 33.57
N SER A 61 18.29 13.23 32.79
CA SER A 61 19.72 13.21 33.12
C SER A 61 20.47 14.48 32.73
N LEU A 62 19.85 15.38 31.95
CA LEU A 62 20.44 16.66 31.58
C LEU A 62 20.57 17.62 32.78
N PRO A 63 21.49 18.61 32.73
CA PRO A 63 21.56 19.68 33.72
C PRO A 63 20.21 20.40 33.89
N ALA A 64 19.93 20.88 35.11
CA ALA A 64 18.64 21.52 35.44
C ALA A 64 18.31 22.72 34.54
N ASP A 65 19.32 23.43 34.04
CA ASP A 65 19.16 24.57 33.15
C ASP A 65 18.66 24.14 31.76
N ASP A 66 19.24 23.08 31.20
CA ASP A 66 18.80 22.48 29.93
C ASP A 66 17.39 21.90 30.04
N GLN A 67 17.07 21.25 31.16
CA GLN A 67 15.72 20.77 31.43
C GLN A 67 14.68 21.91 31.43
N ARG A 68 15.03 23.09 31.94
CA ARG A 68 14.15 24.28 31.88
C ARG A 68 13.97 24.78 30.46
N LEU A 69 15.04 24.82 29.66
CA LEU A 69 14.99 25.19 28.24
C LEU A 69 14.10 24.23 27.43
N LEU A 70 14.09 22.94 27.79
CA LEU A 70 13.31 21.89 27.15
C LEU A 70 11.92 21.68 27.77
N SER A 71 11.44 22.55 28.66
CA SER A 71 10.13 22.41 29.34
C SER A 71 8.95 22.22 28.37
N LYS A 72 8.90 23.00 27.28
CA LYS A 72 7.88 22.86 26.23
C LYS A 72 8.02 21.56 25.44
N TYR A 73 9.25 21.07 25.26
CA TYR A 73 9.51 19.79 24.62
C TYR A 73 9.06 18.63 25.52
N ARG A 74 9.32 18.71 26.83
CA ARG A 74 8.80 17.73 27.80
C ARG A 74 7.27 17.66 27.77
N ALA A 75 6.57 18.80 27.79
CA ALA A 75 5.10 18.83 27.69
C ALA A 75 4.57 18.22 26.38
N HIS A 76 5.35 18.32 25.29
CA HIS A 76 5.02 17.67 24.02
C HIS A 76 5.15 16.15 24.07
N LEU A 77 6.12 15.63 24.81
CA LEU A 77 6.26 14.18 25.01
C LEU A 77 5.03 13.57 25.70
N ASP A 78 4.31 14.32 26.54
CA ASP A 78 3.01 13.90 27.09
C ASP A 78 1.91 13.84 26.02
N CYS A 79 1.94 14.75 25.04
CA CYS A 79 1.05 14.72 23.88
C CYS A 79 1.34 13.50 23.00
N VAL A 80 2.62 13.21 22.75
CA VAL A 80 3.08 12.01 22.02
C VAL A 80 2.56 10.74 22.70
N ARG A 81 2.69 10.63 24.03
CA ARG A 81 2.12 9.50 24.79
C ARG A 81 0.62 9.34 24.58
N THR A 82 -0.12 10.44 24.70
CA THR A 82 -1.58 10.44 24.50
C THR A 82 -1.96 9.97 23.09
N CYS A 83 -1.18 10.35 22.08
CA CYS A 83 -1.39 9.93 20.69
C CYS A 83 -1.10 8.43 20.50
N ILE A 84 -0.05 7.90 21.12
CA ILE A 84 0.25 6.46 21.16
C ILE A 84 -0.92 5.68 21.79
N ASP A 85 -1.43 6.16 22.93
CA ASP A 85 -2.56 5.52 23.63
C ASP A 85 -3.83 5.52 22.77
N ARG A 86 -4.10 6.62 22.05
CA ARG A 86 -5.22 6.71 21.10
C ARG A 86 -5.07 5.77 19.91
N ASN A 87 -3.88 5.65 19.33
CA ASN A 87 -3.61 4.67 18.28
C ASN A 87 -3.83 3.24 18.79
N GLN A 88 -3.35 2.91 19.99
CA GLN A 88 -3.58 1.59 20.58
C GLN A 88 -5.08 1.30 20.77
N ALA A 89 -5.88 2.29 21.15
CA ALA A 89 -7.33 2.13 21.27
C ALA A 89 -8.00 1.83 19.92
N VAL A 90 -7.58 2.47 18.83
CA VAL A 90 -8.05 2.15 17.47
C VAL A 90 -7.60 0.77 17.05
N ILE A 91 -6.35 0.37 17.30
CA ILE A 91 -5.86 -0.98 17.02
C ILE A 91 -6.71 -2.04 17.72
N ARG A 92 -7.13 -1.81 18.98
CA ARG A 92 -8.06 -2.71 19.66
C ARG A 92 -9.44 -2.77 19.00
N GLN A 93 -9.88 -1.72 18.30
CA GLN A 93 -11.09 -1.77 17.47
C GLN A 93 -10.86 -2.58 16.19
N ILE A 94 -9.70 -2.42 15.54
CA ILE A 94 -9.30 -3.22 14.37
C ILE A 94 -9.34 -4.72 14.71
N LEU A 95 -8.88 -5.09 15.90
CA LEU A 95 -8.88 -6.47 16.40
C LEU A 95 -10.17 -6.91 17.10
N ARG A 96 -11.19 -6.05 17.19
CA ARG A 96 -12.35 -6.27 18.08
C ARG A 96 -13.16 -7.49 17.69
N GLU A 97 -13.34 -7.68 16.39
CA GLU A 97 -13.89 -8.91 15.85
C GLU A 97 -12.68 -9.77 15.47
N ARG A 98 -12.30 -10.71 16.33
CA ARG A 98 -11.22 -11.69 16.09
C ARG A 98 -11.65 -12.66 14.97
N LEU A 99 -11.91 -12.13 13.78
CA LEU A 99 -12.65 -12.77 12.71
C LEU A 99 -11.90 -13.91 12.05
N LEU A 100 -10.57 -13.94 12.17
CA LEU A 100 -9.77 -15.00 11.57
C LEU A 100 -9.76 -16.25 12.47
N TYR A 101 -9.72 -16.10 13.81
CA TYR A 101 -9.84 -17.21 14.77
C TYR A 101 -10.41 -16.71 16.11
N PRO A 102 -11.63 -17.14 16.52
CA PRO A 102 -12.11 -16.92 17.87
C PRO A 102 -11.23 -17.72 18.83
N ALA A 103 -10.62 -17.07 19.82
CA ALA A 103 -10.00 -17.82 20.91
C ALA A 103 -11.10 -18.67 21.56
N ASP A 104 -10.97 -19.99 21.46
CA ASP A 104 -11.81 -20.91 22.23
C ASP A 104 -11.77 -20.46 23.70
N GLY A 105 -12.96 -20.29 24.28
CA GLY A 105 -13.20 -19.63 25.57
C GLY A 105 -12.66 -20.40 26.80
N SER A 106 -11.53 -21.09 26.70
CA SER A 106 -10.88 -21.81 27.79
C SER A 106 -9.56 -21.21 28.26
N SER A 107 -9.00 -20.16 27.63
CA SER A 107 -7.90 -19.40 28.22
C SER A 107 -8.44 -18.26 29.08
N SER A 108 -8.61 -18.55 30.37
CA SER A 108 -8.60 -17.50 31.39
C SER A 108 -7.33 -16.64 31.22
N PRO A 109 -7.31 -15.35 31.61
CA PRO A 109 -6.10 -14.54 31.61
C PRO A 109 -5.17 -15.08 32.70
N THR A 110 -4.48 -16.17 32.42
CA THR A 110 -3.46 -16.71 33.30
C THR A 110 -2.22 -15.88 33.10
N SER A 111 -1.98 -15.04 34.12
CA SER A 111 -0.70 -14.50 34.55
C SER A 111 0.11 -13.71 33.52
N GLU A 112 0.53 -12.53 33.94
CA GLU A 112 1.71 -11.80 33.49
C GLU A 112 2.84 -12.76 33.04
N ALA A 113 2.82 -13.14 31.77
CA ALA A 113 3.99 -13.70 31.12
C ALA A 113 4.84 -12.48 30.77
N ASN A 114 5.77 -12.15 31.66
CA ASN A 114 6.97 -11.40 31.31
C ASN A 114 7.71 -12.22 30.26
N SER A 115 7.32 -12.11 28.99
CA SER A 115 8.27 -12.32 27.91
C SER A 115 9.19 -11.10 27.94
N GLU A 116 10.39 -11.29 28.47
CA GLU A 116 11.49 -10.36 28.28
C GLU A 116 11.78 -10.33 26.77
N PHE A 117 11.17 -9.37 26.07
CA PHE A 117 11.56 -9.02 24.71
C PHE A 117 12.88 -8.26 24.81
N ASP A 118 13.92 -8.74 24.13
CA ASP A 118 15.22 -8.09 24.10
C ASP A 118 15.11 -6.62 23.63
N GLU A 119 16.00 -5.78 24.17
CA GLU A 119 16.08 -4.38 23.75
C GLU A 119 16.39 -4.29 22.25
N PRO A 120 15.68 -3.43 21.49
CA PRO A 120 16.00 -3.24 20.08
C PRO A 120 17.41 -2.64 19.94
N PRO A 121 18.20 -3.07 18.94
CA PRO A 121 19.60 -2.67 18.79
C PRO A 121 19.80 -1.15 18.78
N GLU A 122 20.92 -0.69 19.33
CA GLU A 122 21.25 0.71 19.65
C GLU A 122 21.24 1.69 18.45
N HIS A 123 21.02 1.21 17.22
CA HIS A 123 21.15 1.99 15.98
C HIS A 123 19.89 2.04 15.10
N VAL A 124 18.69 1.81 15.64
CA VAL A 124 17.45 2.02 14.88
C VAL A 124 17.15 3.53 14.78
N ARG A 125 17.67 4.18 13.74
CA ARG A 125 17.32 5.56 13.38
C ARG A 125 15.89 5.59 12.84
N HIS A 126 14.98 6.27 13.52
CA HIS A 126 13.61 6.53 13.07
C HIS A 126 13.59 7.64 12.00
N GLY A 127 14.19 7.37 10.84
CA GLY A 127 14.09 8.24 9.66
C GLY A 127 12.84 7.89 8.86
N ASP A 128 12.03 8.89 8.54
CA ASP A 128 10.88 8.78 7.66
C ASP A 128 11.21 8.06 6.37
N MET A 129 10.64 6.86 6.20
CA MET A 129 10.48 6.16 4.92
C MET A 129 11.67 6.25 3.95
N ASP A 130 12.88 6.28 4.49
CA ASP A 130 14.05 5.77 3.79
C ASP A 130 14.22 4.37 4.32
N GLN A 131 14.32 3.42 3.38
CA GLN A 131 14.75 2.05 3.61
C GLN A 131 15.74 2.00 4.78
N TYR A 132 15.36 1.30 5.83
CA TYR A 132 16.33 0.86 6.81
C TYR A 132 16.28 -0.66 6.86
N ASP A 133 17.32 -1.23 6.23
CA ASP A 133 17.92 -2.53 6.47
C ASP A 133 17.56 -3.11 7.82
N PHE A 134 16.98 -4.31 7.86
CA PHE A 134 17.20 -5.21 8.99
C PHE A 134 17.28 -6.66 8.53
N VAL A 135 18.41 -7.26 8.91
CA VAL A 135 18.85 -8.64 8.72
C VAL A 135 17.71 -9.64 8.92
N LEU A 136 17.45 -10.48 7.92
CA LEU A 136 16.63 -11.67 8.08
C LEU A 136 17.48 -12.79 8.69
N ASP A 137 17.25 -13.04 9.98
CA ASP A 137 17.47 -14.37 10.55
C ASP A 137 16.17 -14.79 11.24
N ASP A 138 15.68 -15.98 10.91
CA ASP A 138 14.28 -16.43 11.10
C ASP A 138 13.97 -16.85 12.54
N ALA A 139 14.70 -16.31 13.53
CA ALA A 139 14.63 -16.79 14.92
C ALA A 139 14.13 -15.76 15.95
N ASP A 140 14.32 -14.44 15.79
CA ASP A 140 13.98 -13.45 16.85
C ASP A 140 13.25 -12.18 16.30
N VAL A 141 12.09 -12.41 15.66
CA VAL A 141 11.40 -11.51 14.70
C VAL A 141 10.33 -10.59 15.33
N GLU A 142 10.30 -10.40 16.65
CA GLU A 142 9.18 -9.67 17.30
C GLU A 142 9.21 -8.14 17.11
N PRO A 143 10.35 -7.44 17.21
CA PRO A 143 10.43 -5.99 16.97
C PRO A 143 10.02 -5.58 15.55
N LEU A 144 10.41 -6.37 14.54
CA LEU A 144 10.09 -6.10 13.13
C LEU A 144 8.58 -6.17 12.85
N LYS A 145 7.88 -7.11 13.50
CA LYS A 145 6.43 -7.23 13.38
C LYS A 145 5.71 -6.02 13.99
N ILE A 146 6.24 -5.46 15.07
CA ILE A 146 5.68 -4.24 15.66
C ILE A 146 5.89 -3.04 14.72
N LEU A 147 7.03 -2.94 14.05
CA LEU A 147 7.25 -1.91 13.03
C LEU A 147 6.25 -2.03 11.86
N LYS A 148 5.91 -3.25 11.43
CA LYS A 148 4.84 -3.48 10.44
C LYS A 148 3.48 -2.99 10.93
N ALA A 149 3.15 -3.17 12.22
CA ALA A 149 1.95 -2.59 12.82
C ALA A 149 1.97 -1.04 12.74
N GLN A 150 3.11 -0.40 13.00
CA GLN A 150 3.26 1.06 12.86
C GLN A 150 3.06 1.53 11.41
N SER A 151 3.66 0.83 10.43
CA SER A 151 3.52 1.13 9.00
C SER A 151 2.06 0.97 8.54
N THR A 152 1.33 0.00 9.08
CA THR A 152 -0.09 -0.19 8.78
C THR A 152 -0.92 1.05 9.12
N LEU A 153 -0.62 1.76 10.21
CA LEU A 153 -1.30 3.01 10.57
C LEU A 153 -1.08 4.12 9.52
N LYS A 154 0.14 4.21 8.97
CA LYS A 154 0.46 5.16 7.89
C LYS A 154 -0.28 4.79 6.60
N LEU A 155 -0.43 3.50 6.31
CA LEU A 155 -1.16 3.03 5.14
C LEU A 155 -2.67 3.26 5.28
N ILE A 156 -3.24 3.16 6.49
CA ILE A 156 -4.64 3.58 6.72
C ILE A 156 -4.83 5.05 6.36
N ALA A 157 -3.87 5.92 6.74
CA ALA A 157 -3.91 7.33 6.36
C ALA A 157 -3.83 7.50 4.83
N ARG A 158 -2.91 6.81 4.15
CA ARG A 158 -2.79 6.85 2.69
C ARG A 158 -4.09 6.43 1.99
N ASP A 159 -4.63 5.27 2.34
CA ASP A 159 -5.70 4.63 1.58
C ASP A 159 -7.10 5.14 1.96
N TRP A 160 -7.31 5.56 3.21
CA TRP A 160 -8.65 5.77 3.75
C TRP A 160 -8.82 7.10 4.51
N SER A 161 -7.95 8.08 4.28
CA SER A 161 -8.14 9.42 4.80
C SER A 161 -8.15 10.47 3.70
N THR A 162 -8.72 11.64 4.01
CA THR A 162 -8.66 12.80 3.11
C THR A 162 -7.22 13.30 2.95
N ASP A 163 -6.38 13.18 3.98
CA ASP A 163 -4.96 13.54 3.94
C ASP A 163 -4.17 12.70 2.91
N GLY A 164 -4.59 11.45 2.67
CA GLY A 164 -4.02 10.57 1.65
C GLY A 164 -4.50 10.84 0.22
N ALA A 165 -5.49 11.73 0.02
CA ALA A 165 -6.15 11.90 -1.28
C ALA A 165 -5.19 12.32 -2.40
N LEU A 166 -4.22 13.21 -2.11
CA LEU A 166 -3.22 13.63 -3.10
C LEU A 166 -2.33 12.45 -3.53
N GLU A 167 -1.89 11.60 -2.61
CA GLU A 167 -1.08 10.44 -2.96
C GLU A 167 -1.88 9.46 -3.83
N ARG A 168 -3.16 9.25 -3.51
CA ARG A 168 -4.06 8.41 -4.31
C ARG A 168 -4.33 9.02 -5.69
N GLU A 169 -4.48 10.33 -5.78
CA GLU A 169 -4.61 11.02 -7.08
C GLU A 169 -3.36 10.80 -7.94
N GLN A 170 -2.16 10.83 -7.33
CA GLN A 170 -0.91 10.57 -8.06
C GLN A 170 -0.76 9.12 -8.50
N SER A 171 -1.13 8.14 -7.65
CA SER A 171 -0.85 6.71 -7.92
C SER A 171 -2.02 5.91 -8.49
N TYR A 172 -3.26 6.19 -8.07
CA TYR A 172 -4.43 5.39 -8.45
C TYR A 172 -5.14 5.95 -9.68
N LYS A 173 -5.24 7.27 -9.79
CA LYS A 173 -5.95 7.89 -10.91
C LYS A 173 -5.38 7.50 -12.28
N PRO A 174 -4.06 7.46 -12.52
CA PRO A 174 -3.54 7.03 -13.83
C PRO A 174 -3.96 5.60 -14.18
N ILE A 175 -3.95 4.69 -13.20
CA ILE A 175 -4.40 3.30 -13.38
C ILE A 175 -5.90 3.28 -13.71
N ILE A 176 -6.72 3.94 -12.88
CA ILE A 176 -8.18 3.97 -13.01
C ILE A 176 -8.60 4.57 -14.35
N ASP A 177 -8.01 5.69 -14.76
CA ASP A 177 -8.35 6.37 -16.00
C ASP A 177 -8.01 5.52 -17.23
N SER A 178 -6.87 4.83 -17.24
CA SER A 178 -6.52 3.91 -18.34
C SER A 178 -7.44 2.69 -18.42
N ILE A 179 -7.87 2.14 -17.28
CA ILE A 179 -8.85 1.04 -17.26
C ILE A 179 -10.20 1.52 -17.79
N LYS A 180 -10.67 2.70 -17.36
CA LYS A 180 -11.92 3.30 -17.86
C LYS A 180 -11.88 3.59 -19.35
N GLU A 181 -10.74 4.05 -19.85
CA GLU A 181 -10.54 4.32 -21.26
C GLU A 181 -10.54 3.03 -22.08
N TYR A 182 -9.95 1.95 -21.58
CA TYR A 182 -9.89 0.68 -22.29
C TYR A 182 -11.22 -0.08 -22.23
N TYR A 183 -11.85 -0.16 -21.05
CA TYR A 183 -13.13 -0.83 -20.82
C TYR A 183 -14.25 0.18 -20.60
N ARG A 184 -14.66 0.85 -21.69
CA ARG A 184 -15.72 1.87 -21.65
C ARG A 184 -17.10 1.24 -21.44
N PRO A 185 -18.00 1.87 -20.67
CA PRO A 185 -19.37 1.38 -20.51
C PRO A 185 -20.20 1.38 -21.82
N SER A 186 -19.77 2.11 -22.85
CA SER A 186 -20.40 2.05 -24.18
C SER A 186 -20.11 0.77 -24.95
N ASP A 187 -18.99 0.12 -24.61
CA ASP A 187 -18.40 -0.97 -25.39
C ASP A 187 -18.44 -2.30 -24.60
N TYR A 188 -18.57 -2.23 -23.27
CA TYR A 188 -18.50 -3.38 -22.36
C TYR A 188 -19.55 -3.31 -21.25
N GLU A 189 -20.08 -4.48 -20.89
CA GLU A 189 -20.79 -4.69 -19.62
C GLU A 189 -19.77 -4.73 -18.48
N LEU A 190 -19.65 -3.64 -17.73
CA LEU A 190 -18.54 -3.45 -16.78
C LEU A 190 -18.46 -4.53 -15.70
N ASN A 191 -19.60 -5.06 -15.25
CA ASN A 191 -19.67 -6.12 -14.24
C ASN A 191 -19.10 -7.47 -14.73
N GLU A 192 -18.99 -7.67 -16.04
CA GLU A 192 -18.34 -8.85 -16.64
C GLU A 192 -16.82 -8.68 -16.77
N ILE A 193 -16.31 -7.45 -16.67
CA ILE A 193 -14.89 -7.15 -16.72
C ILE A 193 -14.27 -7.44 -15.35
N LYS A 194 -13.52 -8.54 -15.30
CA LYS A 194 -12.81 -9.00 -14.10
C LYS A 194 -11.45 -8.33 -13.98
N ILE A 195 -11.24 -7.62 -12.88
CA ILE A 195 -10.00 -6.91 -12.58
C ILE A 195 -9.36 -7.49 -11.33
N LEU A 196 -8.10 -7.92 -11.44
CA LEU A 196 -7.27 -8.31 -10.30
C LEU A 196 -6.36 -7.16 -9.89
N VAL A 197 -6.26 -6.91 -8.59
CA VAL A 197 -5.32 -5.95 -7.98
C VAL A 197 -4.37 -6.70 -7.04
N PRO A 198 -3.21 -7.18 -7.51
CA PRO A 198 -2.20 -7.81 -6.67
C PRO A 198 -1.55 -6.81 -5.71
N GLY A 199 -1.24 -7.24 -4.49
CA GLY A 199 -0.71 -6.36 -3.45
C GLY A 199 -1.67 -5.22 -3.12
N ALA A 200 -2.94 -5.55 -2.90
CA ALA A 200 -4.02 -4.57 -2.74
C ALA A 200 -3.88 -3.71 -1.48
N GLY A 201 -3.00 -4.07 -0.53
CA GLY A 201 -2.82 -3.35 0.71
C GLY A 201 -4.14 -3.26 1.49
N LEU A 202 -4.64 -2.04 1.70
CA LEU A 202 -5.91 -1.82 2.40
C LEU A 202 -7.14 -1.82 1.47
N GLY A 203 -6.96 -2.16 0.19
CA GLY A 203 -8.02 -2.41 -0.76
C GLY A 203 -8.67 -1.17 -1.37
N ARG A 204 -8.10 0.03 -1.17
CA ARG A 204 -8.71 1.27 -1.68
C ARG A 204 -8.80 1.30 -3.21
N LEU A 205 -7.74 0.93 -3.93
CA LEU A 205 -7.76 0.88 -5.39
C LEU A 205 -8.80 -0.12 -5.90
N THR A 206 -8.87 -1.31 -5.30
CA THR A 206 -9.88 -2.33 -5.60
C THR A 206 -11.30 -1.79 -5.38
N TYR A 207 -11.53 -1.09 -4.26
CA TYR A 207 -12.80 -0.44 -3.95
C TYR A 207 -13.20 0.64 -4.97
N GLU A 208 -12.27 1.53 -5.35
CA GLU A 208 -12.54 2.57 -6.35
C GLU A 208 -12.91 1.99 -7.72
N LEU A 209 -12.20 0.93 -8.15
CA LEU A 209 -12.52 0.22 -9.40
C LEU A 209 -13.89 -0.47 -9.33
N ALA A 210 -14.21 -1.14 -8.22
CA ALA A 210 -15.53 -1.75 -8.04
C ALA A 210 -16.65 -0.69 -7.99
N CYS A 211 -16.39 0.50 -7.45
CA CYS A 211 -17.35 1.62 -7.45
C CYS A 211 -17.71 2.10 -8.86
N LEU A 212 -16.82 1.91 -9.84
CA LEU A 212 -17.08 2.20 -11.25
C LEU A 212 -17.98 1.17 -11.93
N GLY A 213 -18.19 0.00 -11.30
CA GLY A 213 -19.04 -1.08 -11.81
C GLY A 213 -18.29 -2.35 -12.23
N TYR A 214 -16.96 -2.36 -12.13
CA TYR A 214 -16.13 -3.52 -12.46
C TYR A 214 -16.24 -4.64 -11.41
N SER A 215 -16.03 -5.89 -11.83
CA SER A 215 -15.86 -7.00 -10.87
C SER A 215 -14.41 -7.06 -10.44
N CYS A 216 -14.11 -6.66 -9.20
CA CYS A 216 -12.74 -6.49 -8.73
C CYS A 216 -12.38 -7.47 -7.61
N GLU A 217 -11.18 -8.03 -7.71
CA GLU A 217 -10.58 -8.87 -6.69
C GLU A 217 -9.26 -8.22 -6.27
N GLY A 218 -9.10 -7.94 -4.97
CA GLY A 218 -7.81 -7.59 -4.39
C GLY A 218 -7.09 -8.85 -3.91
N ASN A 219 -5.77 -8.89 -4.02
CA ASN A 219 -4.96 -9.93 -3.41
C ASN A 219 -3.97 -9.33 -2.44
N GLU A 220 -3.83 -9.94 -1.26
CA GLU A 220 -2.89 -9.50 -0.26
C GLU A 220 -2.35 -10.69 0.55
N PHE A 221 -1.04 -10.69 0.81
CA PHE A 221 -0.37 -11.74 1.57
C PHE A 221 -0.16 -11.35 3.03
N SER A 222 0.03 -10.05 3.30
CA SER A 222 0.32 -9.55 4.64
C SER A 222 -0.92 -9.55 5.53
N TYR A 223 -0.90 -10.37 6.57
CA TYR A 223 -1.93 -10.38 7.61
C TYR A 223 -2.13 -9.03 8.32
N PHE A 224 -1.11 -8.17 8.35
CA PHE A 224 -1.28 -6.79 8.85
C PHE A 224 -2.26 -6.00 7.99
N MET A 225 -2.14 -6.13 6.66
CA MET A 225 -3.01 -5.45 5.71
C MET A 225 -4.39 -6.10 5.67
N LEU A 226 -4.48 -7.44 5.63
CA LEU A 226 -5.75 -8.17 5.59
C LEU A 226 -6.64 -7.85 6.80
N ILE A 227 -6.07 -7.84 8.01
CA ILE A 227 -6.81 -7.51 9.23
C ILE A 227 -7.31 -6.06 9.19
N ALA A 228 -6.45 -5.12 8.78
CA ALA A 228 -6.80 -3.71 8.72
C ALA A 228 -7.79 -3.40 7.57
N SER A 229 -7.63 -4.03 6.41
CA SER A 229 -8.51 -3.86 5.24
C SER A 229 -9.91 -4.39 5.55
N ASN A 230 -10.01 -5.56 6.19
CA ASN A 230 -11.28 -6.10 6.65
C ASN A 230 -12.00 -5.14 7.62
N PHE A 231 -11.26 -4.56 8.57
CA PHE A 231 -11.85 -3.56 9.48
C PHE A 231 -12.41 -2.34 8.73
N VAL A 232 -11.68 -1.81 7.75
CA VAL A 232 -12.13 -0.63 7.00
C VAL A 232 -13.29 -0.95 6.05
N LEU A 233 -13.17 -2.04 5.29
CA LEU A 233 -14.14 -2.43 4.27
C LEU A 233 -15.45 -2.94 4.88
N ASN A 234 -15.39 -3.67 5.99
CA ASN A 234 -16.54 -4.42 6.51
C ASN A 234 -17.08 -3.91 7.85
N LEU A 235 -16.29 -3.18 8.65
CA LEU A 235 -16.68 -2.80 10.03
C LEU A 235 -16.79 -1.29 10.26
N CYS A 236 -16.25 -0.46 9.36
CA CYS A 236 -16.42 0.99 9.45
C CYS A 236 -17.77 1.43 8.87
N ASP A 237 -18.64 1.92 9.74
CA ASP A 237 -20.05 2.27 9.49
C ASP A 237 -20.31 3.78 9.35
N TYR A 238 -19.33 4.64 9.62
CA TYR A 238 -19.42 6.09 9.43
C TYR A 238 -18.09 6.66 8.93
N GLU A 239 -18.17 7.66 8.07
CA GLU A 239 -17.02 8.45 7.62
C GLU A 239 -16.36 9.16 8.80
N ASN A 240 -15.03 9.25 8.79
CA ASN A 240 -14.22 10.01 9.73
C ASN A 240 -14.43 9.65 11.22
N LYS A 241 -14.98 8.46 11.47
CA LYS A 241 -15.34 7.94 12.81
C LYS A 241 -14.11 7.76 13.69
N TYR A 242 -13.02 7.24 13.13
CA TYR A 242 -11.81 6.93 13.86
C TYR A 242 -10.74 7.99 13.63
N VAL A 243 -9.87 8.17 14.63
CA VAL A 243 -8.78 9.15 14.61
C VAL A 243 -7.47 8.44 14.92
N LEU A 244 -6.49 8.55 14.02
CA LEU A 244 -5.13 8.04 14.18
C LEU A 244 -4.11 9.18 14.21
N TYR A 245 -2.93 8.87 14.71
CA TYR A 245 -1.75 9.73 14.76
C TYR A 245 -0.60 8.98 14.07
N PRO A 246 -0.63 8.85 12.73
CA PRO A 246 0.29 7.99 11.98
C PRO A 246 1.74 8.50 11.95
N TRP A 247 1.99 9.72 12.41
CA TRP A 247 3.32 10.35 12.42
C TRP A 247 3.99 10.36 13.79
N VAL A 248 3.32 9.83 14.83
CA VAL A 248 3.76 9.96 16.23
C VAL A 248 5.14 9.34 16.50
N HIS A 249 5.53 8.32 15.73
CA HIS A 249 6.82 7.63 15.81
C HIS A 249 7.96 8.32 15.06
N GLN A 250 7.68 9.38 14.30
CA GLN A 250 8.70 10.21 13.65
C GLN A 250 9.28 11.22 14.66
N TYR A 251 10.48 10.95 15.18
CA TYR A 251 11.14 11.83 16.16
C TYR A 251 12.12 12.82 15.54
N VAL A 252 12.36 12.74 14.23
CA VAL A 252 13.30 13.61 13.48
C VAL A 252 12.57 14.30 12.33
N ASN A 253 13.20 15.32 11.75
CA ASN A 253 12.64 16.08 10.61
C ASN A 253 11.26 16.71 10.87
N ASN A 254 10.92 16.98 12.14
CA ASN A 254 9.70 17.71 12.47
C ASN A 254 9.98 19.21 12.49
N LEU A 255 9.29 19.98 11.65
CA LEU A 255 9.39 21.44 11.67
C LEU A 255 8.69 22.01 12.91
N ARG A 256 7.50 21.46 13.23
CA ARG A 256 6.70 21.84 14.39
C ARG A 256 6.32 20.62 15.21
N ARG A 257 6.06 20.86 16.49
CA ARG A 257 5.56 19.82 17.41
C ARG A 257 4.22 19.25 16.97
N GLU A 258 3.33 20.11 16.48
CA GLU A 258 2.00 19.73 16.01
C GLU A 258 2.04 18.76 14.83
N ASP A 259 3.08 18.82 13.99
CA ASP A 259 3.26 17.94 12.83
C ASP A 259 3.42 16.47 13.23
N GLN A 260 4.19 16.19 14.29
CA GLN A 260 4.41 14.82 14.79
C GLN A 260 3.11 14.20 15.34
N VAL A 261 2.25 15.02 15.94
CA VAL A 261 0.99 14.59 16.57
C VAL A 261 -0.22 14.99 15.74
N ALA A 262 -0.04 15.22 14.44
CA ALA A 262 -1.14 15.55 13.56
C ALA A 262 -2.10 14.37 13.46
N ALA A 263 -3.38 14.67 13.66
CA ALA A 263 -4.45 13.69 13.64
C ALA A 263 -4.95 13.44 12.22
N VAL A 264 -5.20 12.19 11.88
CA VAL A 264 -5.82 11.76 10.62
C VAL A 264 -7.12 11.03 10.92
N ARG A 265 -8.18 11.36 10.18
CA ARG A 265 -9.49 10.72 10.33
C ARG A 265 -9.75 9.70 9.22
N PHE A 266 -10.41 8.59 9.56
CA PHE A 266 -10.75 7.54 8.60
C PHE A 266 -12.03 6.77 9.01
N PRO A 267 -12.69 6.09 8.06
CA PRO A 267 -12.46 6.19 6.62
C PRO A 267 -13.03 7.50 6.04
N ASP A 268 -12.40 8.10 5.04
CA ASP A 268 -12.90 9.32 4.35
C ASP A 268 -14.13 9.04 3.48
N VAL A 269 -14.28 7.79 3.02
CA VAL A 269 -15.48 7.25 2.40
C VAL A 269 -15.83 5.95 3.12
N CYS A 270 -17.06 5.79 3.59
CA CYS A 270 -17.50 4.58 4.28
C CYS A 270 -17.99 3.52 3.27
N PRO A 271 -17.31 2.36 3.13
CA PRO A 271 -17.69 1.33 2.16
C PRO A 271 -19.07 0.70 2.45
N LEU A 272 -19.46 0.57 3.72
CA LEU A 272 -20.78 0.05 4.10
C LEU A 272 -21.92 0.98 3.68
N LYS A 273 -21.69 2.30 3.67
CA LYS A 273 -22.69 3.29 3.24
C LYS A 273 -22.66 3.56 1.74
N ASN A 274 -21.51 3.32 1.12
CA ASN A 274 -21.26 3.52 -0.29
C ASN A 274 -20.81 2.18 -0.89
N PRO A 275 -21.65 1.13 -0.90
CA PRO A 275 -21.25 -0.16 -1.44
C PRO A 275 -20.89 -0.01 -2.92
N PRO A 276 -19.84 -0.70 -3.40
CA PRO A 276 -19.47 -0.69 -4.81
C PRO A 276 -20.62 -1.12 -5.73
N LYS A 277 -20.64 -0.59 -6.96
CA LYS A 277 -21.63 -0.96 -7.97
C LYS A 277 -21.35 -2.34 -8.57
N GLY A 278 -20.07 -2.67 -8.72
CA GLY A 278 -19.61 -4.00 -9.10
C GLY A 278 -19.24 -4.85 -7.89
N ASN A 279 -18.81 -6.08 -8.15
CA ASN A 279 -18.39 -6.99 -7.09
C ASN A 279 -17.02 -6.59 -6.55
N ILE A 280 -16.82 -6.73 -5.24
CA ILE A 280 -15.52 -6.60 -4.59
C ILE A 280 -15.23 -7.84 -3.75
N GLU A 281 -14.04 -8.42 -3.97
CA GLU A 281 -13.53 -9.55 -3.20
C GLU A 281 -12.08 -9.27 -2.78
N MET A 282 -11.63 -9.94 -1.72
CA MET A 282 -10.25 -9.87 -1.22
C MET A 282 -9.74 -11.29 -0.95
N ALA A 283 -8.73 -11.72 -1.70
CA ALA A 283 -8.08 -13.01 -1.54
C ALA A 283 -6.81 -12.89 -0.69
N ALA A 284 -6.73 -13.71 0.36
CA ALA A 284 -5.54 -13.83 1.20
C ALA A 284 -4.57 -14.85 0.59
N GLY A 285 -3.29 -14.51 0.51
CA GLY A 285 -2.22 -15.44 0.13
C GLY A 285 -1.23 -14.87 -0.89
N ASP A 286 -0.17 -15.64 -1.14
CA ASP A 286 0.87 -15.27 -2.10
C ASP A 286 0.32 -15.25 -3.54
N PHE A 287 0.62 -14.19 -4.29
CA PHE A 287 0.14 -13.97 -5.65
C PHE A 287 0.45 -15.15 -6.59
N LEU A 288 1.67 -15.69 -6.54
CA LEU A 288 2.09 -16.79 -7.42
C LEU A 288 1.41 -18.11 -7.03
N GLU A 289 1.08 -18.28 -5.76
CA GLU A 289 0.42 -19.49 -5.26
C GLU A 289 -1.09 -19.50 -5.49
N VAL A 290 -1.74 -18.34 -5.36
CA VAL A 290 -3.19 -18.18 -5.54
C VAL A 290 -3.57 -18.19 -7.02
N TYR A 291 -2.85 -17.46 -7.88
CA TYR A 291 -3.29 -17.20 -9.26
C TYR A 291 -2.67 -18.14 -10.28
N LYS A 292 -3.22 -19.35 -10.38
CA LYS A 292 -2.73 -20.40 -11.28
C LYS A 292 -3.60 -20.64 -12.52
N THR A 293 -4.85 -20.17 -12.53
CA THR A 293 -5.81 -20.47 -13.61
C THR A 293 -5.62 -19.53 -14.80
N PRO A 294 -5.25 -20.03 -15.99
CA PRO A 294 -5.07 -19.19 -17.18
C PRO A 294 -6.38 -18.53 -17.62
N HIS A 295 -6.28 -17.35 -18.24
CA HIS A 295 -7.41 -16.67 -18.90
C HIS A 295 -8.62 -16.39 -17.98
N SER A 296 -8.34 -15.95 -16.75
CA SER A 296 -9.34 -15.69 -15.72
C SER A 296 -9.71 -14.21 -15.59
N TYR A 297 -8.80 -13.29 -15.94
CA TYR A 297 -8.98 -11.84 -15.73
C TYR A 297 -8.90 -11.05 -17.03
N ASN A 298 -9.71 -10.00 -17.14
CA ASN A 298 -9.67 -9.03 -18.22
C ASN A 298 -8.58 -7.97 -17.99
N CYS A 299 -8.34 -7.62 -16.73
CA CYS A 299 -7.34 -6.65 -16.34
C CYS A 299 -6.55 -7.11 -15.11
N VAL A 300 -5.26 -6.84 -15.08
CA VAL A 300 -4.44 -6.86 -13.86
C VAL A 300 -3.91 -5.45 -13.62
N ALA A 301 -4.12 -4.91 -12.42
CA ALA A 301 -3.70 -3.55 -12.04
C ALA A 301 -2.68 -3.64 -10.89
N THR A 302 -1.42 -3.31 -11.15
CA THR A 302 -0.34 -3.33 -10.16
C THR A 302 0.04 -1.91 -9.75
N CYS A 303 0.05 -1.63 -8.44
CA CYS A 303 0.40 -0.31 -7.90
C CYS A 303 1.43 -0.49 -6.78
N PHE A 304 2.70 -0.10 -6.98
CA PHE A 304 3.80 -0.34 -6.02
C PHE A 304 3.90 -1.83 -5.60
N PHE A 305 3.93 -2.74 -6.58
CA PHE A 305 3.84 -4.17 -6.34
C PHE A 305 4.93 -4.99 -7.01
N ILE A 306 5.27 -4.71 -8.27
CA ILE A 306 6.12 -5.63 -9.05
C ILE A 306 7.56 -5.74 -8.53
N ASP A 307 8.01 -4.75 -7.76
CA ASP A 307 9.29 -4.66 -7.09
C ASP A 307 9.30 -5.40 -5.74
N CYS A 308 8.18 -5.97 -5.30
CA CYS A 308 8.13 -6.86 -4.14
C CYS A 308 8.45 -8.33 -4.46
N ALA A 309 8.75 -8.66 -5.72
CA ALA A 309 9.08 -10.02 -6.15
C ALA A 309 10.56 -10.35 -5.88
N ASN A 310 10.85 -11.59 -5.45
CA ASN A 310 12.21 -12.14 -5.52
C ASN A 310 12.67 -12.29 -6.98
N ASN A 311 11.74 -12.69 -7.85
CA ASN A 311 11.95 -12.79 -9.29
C ASN A 311 10.77 -12.17 -10.04
N VAL A 312 10.95 -10.93 -10.51
CA VAL A 312 9.91 -10.17 -11.23
C VAL A 312 9.44 -10.88 -12.50
N ILE A 313 10.26 -11.75 -13.10
CA ILE A 313 9.87 -12.52 -14.29
C ILE A 313 8.72 -13.47 -13.95
N ASP A 314 8.68 -14.04 -12.75
CA ASP A 314 7.61 -14.94 -12.33
C ASP A 314 6.28 -14.19 -12.15
N PHE A 315 6.34 -12.94 -11.67
CA PHE A 315 5.18 -12.05 -11.64
C PHE A 315 4.69 -11.77 -13.07
N ILE A 316 5.56 -11.32 -13.98
CA ILE A 316 5.18 -10.99 -15.37
C ILE A 316 4.58 -12.21 -16.09
N ARG A 317 5.17 -13.40 -15.91
CA ARG A 317 4.64 -14.65 -16.49
C ARG A 317 3.28 -15.02 -15.92
N THR A 318 3.09 -14.85 -14.61
CA THR A 318 1.80 -15.15 -13.97
C THR A 318 0.72 -14.19 -14.44
N ILE A 319 1.01 -12.88 -14.49
CA ILE A 319 0.12 -11.86 -15.06
C ILE A 319 -0.24 -12.22 -16.51
N TYR A 320 0.74 -12.56 -17.35
CA TYR A 320 0.47 -12.98 -18.73
C TYR A 320 -0.43 -14.22 -18.78
N LYS A 321 -0.15 -15.23 -17.96
CA LYS A 321 -0.90 -16.49 -17.92
C LYS A 321 -2.37 -16.26 -17.58
N ILE A 322 -2.64 -15.51 -16.51
CA ILE A 322 -4.00 -15.32 -15.98
C ILE A 322 -4.84 -14.34 -16.80
N LEU A 323 -4.23 -13.48 -17.62
CA LEU A 323 -4.97 -12.62 -18.52
C LEU A 323 -5.65 -13.39 -19.67
N VAL A 324 -6.88 -13.01 -19.97
CA VAL A 324 -7.56 -13.43 -21.22
C VAL A 324 -6.83 -12.83 -22.43
N PRO A 325 -6.91 -13.46 -23.62
CA PRO A 325 -6.43 -12.83 -24.85
C PRO A 325 -7.14 -11.49 -25.08
N GLY A 326 -6.39 -10.43 -25.40
CA GLY A 326 -6.90 -9.05 -25.48
C GLY A 326 -7.00 -8.32 -24.15
N GLY A 327 -6.78 -9.00 -23.02
CA GLY A 327 -6.74 -8.39 -21.69
C GLY A 327 -5.50 -7.52 -21.48
N ILE A 328 -5.58 -6.62 -20.50
CA ILE A 328 -4.53 -5.63 -20.24
C ILE A 328 -3.90 -5.77 -18.85
N TRP A 329 -2.64 -5.38 -18.76
CA TRP A 329 -1.94 -5.16 -17.51
C TRP A 329 -1.58 -3.68 -17.42
N VAL A 330 -2.06 -3.02 -16.37
CA VAL A 330 -1.77 -1.62 -16.06
C VAL A 330 -0.87 -1.57 -14.83
N ASN A 331 0.27 -0.91 -14.94
CA ASN A 331 1.22 -0.79 -13.83
C ASN A 331 1.50 0.68 -13.49
N LEU A 332 1.66 0.97 -12.20
CA LEU A 332 2.30 2.20 -11.73
C LEU A 332 3.15 1.91 -10.49
N GLY A 333 4.43 2.26 -10.53
CA GLY A 333 5.30 2.10 -9.36
C GLY A 333 6.78 2.38 -9.65
N PRO A 334 7.61 2.46 -8.60
CA PRO A 334 9.07 2.45 -8.74
C PRO A 334 9.59 1.03 -9.02
N LEU A 335 10.92 0.91 -9.05
CA LEU A 335 11.65 -0.38 -9.05
C LEU A 335 12.51 -0.46 -7.79
N LEU A 336 11.87 -0.41 -6.62
CA LEU A 336 12.54 -0.50 -5.33
C LEU A 336 12.54 -1.97 -4.86
N TYR A 337 13.40 -2.79 -5.47
CA TYR A 337 13.41 -4.24 -5.26
C TYR A 337 13.51 -4.61 -3.78
N HIS A 338 12.46 -5.20 -3.24
CA HIS A 338 12.27 -5.38 -1.79
C HIS A 338 13.36 -6.24 -1.15
N TYR A 339 13.90 -7.20 -1.91
CA TYR A 339 14.86 -8.18 -1.43
C TYR A 339 16.32 -7.88 -1.81
N SER A 340 16.62 -6.74 -2.47
CA SER A 340 17.96 -6.41 -2.96
C SER A 340 19.03 -6.42 -1.86
N ASP A 341 18.68 -5.87 -0.70
CA ASP A 341 19.59 -5.68 0.43
C ASP A 341 19.26 -6.64 1.60
N VAL A 342 18.48 -7.68 1.31
CA VAL A 342 18.00 -8.61 2.32
C VAL A 342 18.87 -9.86 2.36
N ASN A 343 19.72 -9.94 3.39
CA ASN A 343 20.60 -11.09 3.62
C ASN A 343 19.83 -12.42 3.61
N GLY A 344 20.35 -13.40 2.88
CA GLY A 344 19.78 -14.75 2.80
C GLY A 344 18.59 -14.90 1.85
N GLN A 345 18.13 -13.84 1.20
CA GLN A 345 17.08 -13.88 0.19
C GLN A 345 17.67 -13.77 -1.22
N ASN A 346 17.07 -14.49 -2.16
CA ASN A 346 17.38 -14.29 -3.57
C ASN A 346 16.58 -13.10 -4.10
N SER A 347 17.22 -12.26 -4.89
CA SER A 347 16.61 -11.11 -5.53
C SER A 347 17.25 -10.89 -6.91
N ILE A 348 16.46 -10.41 -7.87
CA ILE A 348 16.95 -9.99 -9.18
C ILE A 348 16.39 -8.61 -9.50
N GLU A 349 17.28 -7.68 -9.87
CA GLU A 349 16.98 -6.25 -9.98
C GLU A 349 17.12 -5.74 -11.42
N PRO A 350 16.29 -6.18 -12.39
CA PRO A 350 16.37 -5.66 -13.75
C PRO A 350 16.06 -4.16 -13.80
N SER A 351 16.75 -3.45 -14.70
CA SER A 351 16.42 -2.05 -14.98
C SER A 351 15.07 -1.95 -15.72
N TYR A 352 14.57 -0.72 -15.89
CA TYR A 352 13.36 -0.52 -16.71
C TYR A 352 13.55 -0.95 -18.18
N GLU A 353 14.76 -0.79 -18.73
CA GLU A 353 15.11 -1.26 -20.07
C GLU A 353 15.00 -2.79 -20.15
N ASP A 354 15.61 -3.49 -19.19
CA ASP A 354 15.53 -4.96 -19.09
C ASP A 354 14.08 -5.42 -18.93
N LEU A 355 13.29 -4.71 -18.11
CA LEU A 355 11.87 -5.02 -17.95
C LEU A 355 11.10 -4.90 -19.26
N CYS A 356 11.35 -3.87 -20.08
CA CYS A 356 10.70 -3.77 -21.40
C CYS A 356 11.00 -5.00 -22.26
N ILE A 357 12.27 -5.42 -22.31
CA ILE A 357 12.69 -6.62 -23.05
C ILE A 357 12.00 -7.87 -22.50
N ILE A 358 11.96 -8.03 -21.18
CA ILE A 358 11.31 -9.18 -20.52
C ILE A 358 9.81 -9.21 -20.83
N ILE A 359 9.12 -8.07 -20.70
CA ILE A 359 7.67 -7.93 -20.94
C ILE A 359 7.32 -8.35 -22.37
N GLU A 360 8.05 -7.84 -23.36
CA GLU A 360 7.86 -8.20 -24.76
C GLU A 360 8.23 -9.68 -25.02
N SER A 361 9.30 -10.17 -24.40
CA SER A 361 9.76 -11.56 -24.53
C SER A 361 8.77 -12.57 -23.95
N VAL A 362 8.04 -12.21 -22.89
CA VAL A 362 6.95 -13.01 -22.33
C VAL A 362 5.74 -13.03 -23.28
N GLY A 363 5.58 -12.00 -24.11
CA GLY A 363 4.59 -11.95 -25.18
C GLY A 363 3.61 -10.78 -25.09
N PHE A 364 3.80 -9.85 -24.16
CA PHE A 364 2.98 -8.63 -24.11
C PHE A 364 3.31 -7.69 -25.26
N VAL A 365 2.33 -6.89 -25.66
CA VAL A 365 2.52 -5.68 -26.46
C VAL A 365 2.43 -4.49 -25.51
N ILE A 366 3.48 -3.68 -25.45
CA ILE A 366 3.47 -2.43 -24.67
C ILE A 366 2.70 -1.40 -25.51
N GLU A 367 1.48 -1.07 -25.10
CA GLU A 367 0.60 -0.13 -25.81
C GLU A 367 0.99 1.33 -25.49
N CYS A 368 1.33 1.60 -24.23
CA CYS A 368 1.89 2.88 -23.82
C CYS A 368 2.80 2.71 -22.61
N SER A 369 3.82 3.56 -22.51
CA SER A 369 4.64 3.69 -21.31
C SER A 369 5.04 5.14 -21.07
N ARG A 370 5.19 5.52 -19.80
CA ARG A 370 5.63 6.84 -19.35
C ARG A 370 6.51 6.66 -18.12
N SER A 371 7.62 7.40 -18.06
CA SER A 371 8.46 7.50 -16.87
C SER A 371 8.30 8.88 -16.22
N GLY A 372 8.87 9.07 -15.03
CA GLY A 372 8.88 10.38 -14.38
C GLY A 372 7.59 10.76 -13.66
N ILE A 373 6.64 9.83 -13.48
CA ILE A 373 5.41 10.13 -12.73
C ILE A 373 5.76 10.30 -11.26
N ARG A 374 5.64 11.53 -10.77
CA ARG A 374 5.97 11.90 -9.39
C ARG A 374 4.94 11.33 -8.43
N THR A 375 5.36 10.40 -7.58
CA THR A 375 4.49 9.75 -6.61
C THR A 375 5.12 9.71 -5.23
N LYS A 376 4.26 9.83 -4.22
CA LYS A 376 4.62 9.68 -2.81
C LYS A 376 4.04 8.39 -2.25
N TYR A 377 4.61 7.93 -1.13
CA TYR A 377 4.14 6.73 -0.45
C TYR A 377 4.17 6.88 1.08
N ALA A 378 2.99 7.06 1.67
CA ALA A 378 2.71 6.93 3.10
C ALA A 378 3.69 7.70 4.02
N GLN A 379 4.09 8.89 3.59
CA GLN A 379 5.03 9.74 4.32
C GLN A 379 4.32 10.90 5.00
N ASN A 380 4.92 11.46 6.06
CA ASN A 380 4.37 12.63 6.71
C ASN A 380 4.49 13.86 5.78
N PRO A 381 3.37 14.48 5.34
CA PRO A 381 3.41 15.60 4.41
C PRO A 381 4.07 16.86 5.00
N SER A 382 4.20 16.94 6.33
CA SER A 382 4.83 18.06 7.04
C SER A 382 6.28 17.78 7.46
N SER A 383 6.84 16.61 7.12
CA SER A 383 8.25 16.32 7.41
C SER A 383 9.17 17.24 6.61
N MET A 384 10.23 17.73 7.25
CA MET A 384 11.32 18.48 6.61
C MET A 384 12.05 17.65 5.56
N LYS A 385 11.97 16.31 5.66
CA LYS A 385 12.48 15.38 4.67
C LYS A 385 11.31 14.78 3.90
N GLN A 386 11.33 14.93 2.58
CA GLN A 386 10.35 14.35 1.69
C GLN A 386 11.07 13.43 0.70
N SER A 387 10.53 12.23 0.51
CA SER A 387 11.02 11.26 -0.48
C SER A 387 9.96 11.11 -1.57
N GLU A 388 10.37 11.04 -2.83
CA GLU A 388 9.44 10.94 -3.95
C GLU A 388 10.00 10.01 -5.00
N TYR A 389 9.13 9.21 -5.59
CA TYR A 389 9.49 8.31 -6.68
C TYR A 389 9.19 8.99 -8.01
N GLN A 390 10.09 8.79 -8.96
CA GLN A 390 9.78 8.96 -10.38
C GLN A 390 9.30 7.62 -10.90
N SER A 391 8.03 7.32 -10.63
CA SER A 391 7.40 6.05 -10.98
C SER A 391 7.29 5.87 -12.49
N LEU A 392 7.29 4.60 -12.86
CA LEU A 392 7.05 4.13 -14.20
C LEU A 392 5.58 3.73 -14.30
N PHE A 393 4.98 4.06 -15.43
CA PHE A 393 3.61 3.71 -15.76
C PHE A 393 3.57 3.06 -17.13
N TRP A 394 2.77 2.00 -17.27
CA TRP A 394 2.52 1.41 -18.57
C TRP A 394 1.17 0.70 -18.64
N VAL A 395 0.72 0.52 -19.88
CA VAL A 395 -0.37 -0.37 -20.26
C VAL A 395 0.18 -1.37 -21.25
N CYS A 396 0.14 -2.64 -20.86
CA CYS A 396 0.52 -3.77 -21.70
C CYS A 396 -0.72 -4.57 -22.08
N ARG A 397 -0.80 -5.08 -23.31
CA ARG A 397 -1.88 -5.94 -23.76
C ARG A 397 -1.37 -7.33 -24.08
N LYS A 398 -2.12 -8.34 -23.64
CA LYS A 398 -1.93 -9.71 -24.12
C LYS A 398 -2.54 -9.82 -25.53
N PRO A 399 -1.79 -10.25 -26.56
CA PRO A 399 -2.32 -10.35 -27.93
C PRO A 399 -3.62 -11.15 -28.02
N GLY A 400 -4.47 -10.82 -28.99
CA GLY A 400 -5.67 -11.59 -29.27
C GLY A 400 -5.34 -12.97 -29.84
N GLN A 401 -6.27 -13.95 -29.73
CA GLN A 401 -6.05 -15.32 -30.21
C GLN A 401 -5.65 -15.39 -31.70
N TYR A 402 -6.16 -14.48 -32.54
CA TYR A 402 -5.81 -14.39 -33.96
C TYR A 402 -4.39 -13.84 -34.21
N GLU A 403 -3.92 -12.93 -33.35
CA GLU A 403 -2.59 -12.33 -33.44
C GLU A 403 -1.51 -13.32 -32.99
N GLU A 404 -1.77 -14.14 -31.96
CA GLU A 404 -0.86 -15.20 -31.53
C GLU A 404 -0.60 -16.24 -32.65
N GLN A 405 -1.60 -16.54 -33.47
CA GLN A 405 -1.49 -17.49 -34.59
C GLN A 405 -0.69 -16.93 -35.78
N CYS A 406 -0.82 -15.62 -36.07
CA CYS A 406 -0.01 -14.96 -37.10
C CYS A 406 1.43 -14.70 -36.63
N GLY A 407 1.62 -14.33 -35.37
CA GLY A 407 2.94 -14.11 -34.76
C GLY A 407 3.83 -15.35 -34.85
N LYS A 408 3.28 -16.54 -34.57
CA LYS A 408 3.98 -17.84 -34.69
C LYS A 408 4.43 -18.19 -36.13
N LYS A 409 3.80 -17.59 -37.16
CA LYS A 409 4.23 -17.76 -38.57
C LYS A 409 5.34 -16.78 -38.97
N ASN A 410 5.42 -15.61 -38.33
CA ASN A 410 6.37 -14.55 -38.65
C ASN A 410 7.65 -14.52 -37.77
N THR A 411 7.71 -15.27 -36.67
CA THR A 411 8.87 -15.30 -35.76
C THR A 411 10.11 -16.03 -36.31
N LYS A 412 10.08 -16.57 -37.53
CA LYS A 412 11.28 -17.14 -38.18
C LYS A 412 12.20 -16.09 -38.84
N SER A 413 11.92 -14.78 -38.80
CA SER A 413 12.75 -13.78 -39.51
C SER A 413 13.08 -12.47 -38.79
N LYS A 414 12.77 -12.28 -37.50
CA LYS A 414 13.14 -11.04 -36.80
C LYS A 414 14.43 -11.21 -35.99
N VAL A 415 15.54 -10.81 -36.61
CA VAL A 415 16.79 -10.45 -35.93
C VAL A 415 16.52 -9.24 -35.02
N SER A 416 17.04 -9.31 -33.79
CA SER A 416 16.94 -8.28 -32.75
C SER A 416 17.39 -6.91 -33.28
N LYS A 417 16.45 -5.97 -33.37
CA LYS A 417 16.77 -4.54 -33.36
C LYS A 417 16.64 -4.06 -31.92
N GLU A 418 17.64 -3.34 -31.43
CA GLU A 418 17.55 -2.60 -30.18
C GLU A 418 16.31 -1.69 -30.21
N PRO A 419 15.57 -1.57 -29.09
CA PRO A 419 14.40 -0.73 -29.02
C PRO A 419 14.75 0.74 -29.28
N HIS A 420 13.88 1.45 -29.99
CA HIS A 420 14.00 2.89 -30.20
C HIS A 420 13.91 3.62 -28.85
N ASP A 421 14.79 4.59 -28.62
CA ASP A 421 14.88 5.44 -27.42
C ASP A 421 13.50 5.75 -26.78
N LEU A 422 13.20 5.09 -25.65
CA LEU A 422 11.92 5.19 -24.93
C LEU A 422 11.85 6.37 -23.94
N VAL A 423 12.78 7.32 -24.03
CA VAL A 423 12.84 8.46 -23.11
C VAL A 423 12.25 9.69 -23.78
N MET A 424 10.94 9.88 -23.65
CA MET A 424 10.34 11.21 -23.80
C MET A 424 10.55 11.96 -22.48
N ARG A 425 11.69 12.66 -22.34
CA ARG A 425 11.81 13.73 -21.35
C ARG A 425 10.92 14.86 -21.85
N GLU A 426 9.83 15.14 -21.15
CA GLU A 426 9.17 16.46 -21.29
C GLU A 426 10.11 17.49 -20.65
N ASP A 427 11.01 18.06 -21.46
CA ASP A 427 11.75 19.24 -21.08
C ASP A 427 10.75 20.42 -21.02
N ASN A 428 10.53 20.93 -19.80
CA ASN A 428 9.78 22.14 -19.54
C ASN A 428 10.61 23.36 -20.00
N ASP A 429 10.48 23.76 -21.26
CA ASP A 429 10.94 25.07 -21.72
C ASP A 429 9.98 26.15 -21.21
N MET A 430 10.28 26.68 -20.02
CA MET A 430 9.79 28.00 -19.61
C MET A 430 10.69 29.06 -20.29
N GLU A 431 10.46 29.33 -21.57
CA GLU A 431 11.04 30.50 -22.23
C GLU A 431 10.42 31.78 -21.64
N VAL A 432 11.20 32.41 -20.77
CA VAL A 432 11.00 33.80 -20.35
C VAL A 432 11.28 34.71 -21.55
N LEU A 433 10.24 35.06 -22.30
CA LEU A 433 10.30 36.15 -23.27
C LEU A 433 10.27 37.49 -22.54
N VAL A 434 11.46 37.99 -22.23
CA VAL A 434 11.71 39.42 -22.04
C VAL A 434 11.62 40.09 -23.40
N ASN A 435 10.60 40.91 -23.63
CA ASN A 435 10.68 41.97 -24.64
C ASN A 435 10.03 43.23 -24.11
N ALA A 436 10.89 44.20 -23.75
CA ALA A 436 10.55 45.59 -23.64
C ALA A 436 10.61 46.23 -25.03
N ASN A 437 9.54 46.91 -25.46
CA ASN A 437 9.58 48.33 -25.84
C ASN A 437 8.24 48.81 -26.44
N ALA A 438 7.69 49.81 -25.75
CA ALA A 438 7.21 51.11 -26.26
C ALA A 438 6.01 51.20 -27.23
N ASP A 439 5.04 51.99 -26.75
CA ASP A 439 4.30 53.04 -27.47
C ASP A 439 3.16 52.68 -28.42
N THR A 440 1.90 52.84 -27.98
CA THR A 440 1.10 54.08 -28.12
C THR A 440 -0.42 53.81 -28.03
N ASN A 441 -1.12 54.68 -27.28
CA ASN A 441 -2.50 55.22 -27.46
C ASN A 441 -3.69 54.23 -27.59
N GLU A 442 -4.88 54.43 -27.02
CA GLU A 442 -5.59 55.62 -26.51
C GLU A 442 -6.89 55.12 -25.82
N THR A 443 -7.35 55.83 -24.77
CA THR A 443 -8.76 56.13 -24.35
C THR A 443 -9.73 54.97 -24.01
N ASP A 444 -10.67 55.03 -23.07
CA ASP A 444 -11.16 55.95 -22.02
C ASP A 444 -12.13 55.06 -21.19
N THR A 445 -12.32 55.15 -19.88
CA THR A 445 -13.10 56.16 -19.16
C THR A 445 -13.14 55.73 -17.69
N GLU A 446 -12.78 56.63 -16.77
CA GLU A 446 -13.14 56.52 -15.34
C GLU A 446 -13.99 57.73 -14.92
N ALA A 447 -14.78 57.47 -13.88
CA ALA A 447 -15.88 58.24 -13.32
C ALA A 447 -15.51 59.64 -12.82
N PHE A 448 -16.52 60.51 -12.73
CA PHE A 448 -16.57 61.59 -11.74
C PHE A 448 -18.00 61.76 -11.20
N GLU A 449 -18.19 61.41 -9.94
CA GLU A 449 -19.23 61.91 -9.02
C GLU A 449 -18.56 62.95 -8.11
N GLU A 450 -19.16 64.14 -7.94
CA GLU A 450 -19.13 64.96 -6.72
C GLU A 450 -20.25 66.01 -6.82
N THR A 451 -21.36 65.82 -6.09
CA THR A 451 -21.71 66.34 -4.74
C THR A 451 -22.19 67.80 -4.71
N ALA A 452 -23.32 67.99 -4.02
CA ALA A 452 -24.04 69.23 -3.87
C ALA A 452 -23.88 69.79 -2.44
N GLN A 453 -23.67 71.12 -2.38
CA GLN A 453 -24.11 72.08 -1.35
C GLN A 453 -23.51 71.89 0.06
N THR A 454 -22.79 72.85 0.64
CA THR A 454 -23.21 74.25 0.92
C THR A 454 -21.99 75.12 1.19
#